data_AF-A0A8B6LZ36-F1
#
_entry.id   AF-A0A8B6LZ36-F1
#
_cell.length_a   1.000
_cell.length_b   1.000
_cell.length_c   1.000
_cell.angle_alpha   90.00
_cell.angle_beta   90.00
_cell.angle_gamma   90.00
#
_symmetry.space_group_name_H-M   'P 1'
#
loop_
_entity.id
_entity.type
_entity.pdbx_description
1 polymer ?
#
loop_
_entity_poly.entity_id
_entity_poly.type
_entity_poly.pdbx_seq_one_letter_code
_entity_poly.pdbx_strand_id
1 'polypeptide(L)'
;MNGQRILQALKGTTWAVEKVSRAQNVKPGFYNLHEAKAASKAEAHEGTIIHSDEAKVYQSVGRAVVFHARADFSKLPEIGANLVISYDDQSRAVVTPALRGLKQSRSAKI
;
A
#
# COMPACT_ATOMS: atom_id res chain seq x y z
N MET A 1 -9.08 -0.62 -9.71
CA MET A 1 -8.03 -1.54 -10.22
C MET A 1 -8.69 -2.82 -10.71
N ASN A 2 -8.37 -3.33 -11.91
CA ASN A 2 -9.01 -4.50 -12.55
C ASN A 2 -7.99 -5.45 -13.25
N GLY A 3 -6.80 -5.63 -12.66
CA GLY A 3 -5.63 -6.22 -13.34
C GLY A 3 -4.72 -5.16 -13.97
N GLN A 4 -5.24 -3.95 -14.17
CA GLN A 4 -4.49 -2.72 -14.40
C GLN A 4 -4.73 -1.74 -13.23
N ARG A 5 -3.68 -0.98 -12.88
CA ARG A 5 -3.71 0.13 -11.91
C ARG A 5 -3.97 1.42 -12.68
N ILE A 6 -5.17 1.97 -12.51
CA ILE A 6 -5.62 3.21 -13.11
C ILE A 6 -5.61 4.28 -12.00
N LEU A 7 -4.76 5.30 -12.14
CA LEU A 7 -4.79 6.52 -11.33
C LEU A 7 -5.72 7.51 -12.03
N GLN A 8 -6.73 7.98 -11.30
CA GLN A 8 -7.67 8.98 -11.79
C GLN A 8 -7.63 10.18 -10.85
N ALA A 9 -7.64 11.38 -11.43
CA ALA A 9 -7.75 12.63 -10.70
C ALA A 9 -9.03 13.34 -11.12
N LEU A 10 -9.69 13.98 -10.16
CA LEU A 10 -10.84 14.84 -10.46
C LEU A 10 -10.32 16.15 -11.04
N LYS A 11 -10.67 16.46 -12.30
CA LYS A 11 -10.37 17.73 -12.96
C LYS A 11 -11.68 18.47 -13.21
N GLY A 12 -11.97 19.45 -12.35
CA GLY A 12 -13.27 20.12 -12.35
C GLY A 12 -14.38 19.17 -11.90
N THR A 13 -15.33 18.87 -12.79
CA THR A 13 -16.46 17.94 -12.54
C THR A 13 -16.24 16.55 -13.12
N THR A 14 -15.15 16.30 -13.84
CA THR A 14 -14.92 15.05 -14.58
C THR A 14 -13.70 14.30 -14.03
N TRP A 15 -13.83 12.98 -13.88
CA TRP A 15 -12.71 12.10 -13.54
C TRP A 15 -11.86 11.84 -14.79
N ALA A 16 -10.60 12.29 -14.75
CA ALA A 16 -9.63 12.04 -15.82
C ALA A 16 -8.68 10.92 -15.42
N VAL A 17 -8.39 10.00 -16.35
CA VAL A 17 -7.32 9.01 -16.17
C VAL A 17 -5.97 9.70 -16.33
N GLU A 18 -5.17 9.70 -15.29
CA GLU A 18 -3.81 10.27 -15.34
C GLU A 18 -2.76 9.24 -15.72
N LYS A 19 -2.92 8.00 -15.23
CA LYS A 19 -1.91 6.96 -15.45
C LYS A 19 -2.52 5.57 -15.41
N VAL A 20 -2.15 4.74 -16.38
CA VAL A 20 -2.41 3.29 -16.36
C VAL A 20 -1.07 2.56 -16.20
N SER A 21 -1.00 1.63 -15.26
CA SER A 21 0.18 0.81 -14.98
C SER A 21 -0.24 -0.61 -14.61
N ARG A 22 0.67 -1.59 -14.57
CA ARG A 22 0.30 -2.93 -14.12
C ARG A 22 -0.09 -2.91 -12.64
N ALA A 23 -1.19 -3.57 -12.29
CA ALA A 23 -1.65 -3.67 -10.89
C ALA A 23 -0.78 -4.58 -10.02
N GLN A 24 0.16 -5.31 -10.63
CA GLN A 24 0.98 -6.31 -9.95
C GLN A 24 0.11 -7.22 -9.08
N ASN A 25 0.41 -7.35 -7.79
CA ASN A 25 -0.35 -8.13 -6.82
C ASN A 25 -1.39 -7.32 -6.02
N VAL A 26 -1.68 -6.07 -6.42
CA VAL A 26 -2.73 -5.28 -5.76
C VAL A 26 -4.09 -5.86 -6.10
N LYS A 27 -4.90 -6.13 -5.07
CA LYS A 27 -6.25 -6.67 -5.25
C LYS A 27 -7.10 -5.72 -6.10
N PRO A 28 -7.97 -6.26 -6.98
CA PRO A 28 -8.96 -5.45 -7.66
C PRO A 28 -9.85 -4.71 -6.66
N GLY A 29 -10.14 -3.43 -6.93
CA GLY A 29 -10.90 -2.59 -6.02
C GLY A 29 -10.73 -1.09 -6.29
N PHE A 30 -11.58 -0.30 -5.64
CA PHE A 30 -11.45 1.15 -5.57
C PHE A 30 -10.71 1.52 -4.29
N TYR A 31 -9.67 2.34 -4.42
CA TYR A 31 -8.87 2.82 -3.30
C TYR A 31 -8.92 4.34 -3.31
N ASN A 32 -9.56 4.94 -2.31
CA ASN A 32 -9.67 6.38 -2.21
C ASN A 32 -8.42 6.97 -1.56
N LEU A 33 -7.51 7.51 -2.37
CA LEU A 33 -6.27 8.13 -1.87
C LEU A 33 -6.51 9.53 -1.27
N HIS A 34 -7.62 10.19 -1.62
CA HIS A 34 -7.98 11.51 -1.08
C HIS A 34 -8.44 11.42 0.38
N GLU A 35 -9.09 10.31 0.76
CA GLU A 35 -9.50 10.03 2.14
C GLU A 35 -8.42 9.33 2.97
N ALA A 36 -7.24 9.09 2.39
CA ALA A 36 -6.16 8.43 3.10
C ALA A 36 -5.71 9.28 4.30
N LYS A 37 -5.54 8.63 5.45
CA LYS A 37 -5.07 9.29 6.68
C LYS A 37 -3.57 9.10 6.87
N ALA A 38 -2.92 10.04 7.55
CA ALA A 38 -1.51 9.87 7.92
C ALA A 38 -1.38 8.66 8.85
N ALA A 39 -0.45 7.76 8.56
CA ALA A 39 -0.14 6.63 9.42
C ALA A 39 0.48 7.11 10.74
N SER A 40 0.07 6.50 11.85
CA SER A 40 0.68 6.75 13.16
C SER A 40 2.10 6.18 13.17
N LYS A 41 3.10 7.00 13.49
CA LYS A 41 4.50 6.53 13.62
C LYS A 41 4.72 5.67 14.87
N ALA A 42 3.79 5.67 15.82
CA ALA A 42 3.86 4.86 17.04
C ALA A 42 3.37 3.42 16.83
N GLU A 43 2.74 3.13 15.69
CA GLU A 43 2.10 1.84 15.41
C GLU A 43 2.71 1.18 14.18
N ALA A 44 2.65 -0.14 14.14
CA ALA A 44 3.00 -0.92 12.96
C ALA A 44 1.77 -1.08 12.07
N HIS A 45 1.91 -0.75 10.78
CA HIS A 45 0.85 -0.84 9.79
C HIS A 45 1.11 -2.01 8.85
N GLU A 46 0.31 -3.06 8.97
CA GLU A 46 0.36 -4.22 8.07
C GLU A 46 -0.63 -4.06 6.91
N GLY A 47 -0.15 -4.21 5.68
CA GLY A 47 -0.99 -4.04 4.52
C GLY A 47 -0.25 -4.00 3.19
N THR A 48 -1.03 -3.90 2.11
CA THR A 48 -0.51 -3.90 0.75
C THR A 48 -0.19 -2.49 0.28
N ILE A 49 1.00 -2.29 -0.30
CA ILE A 49 1.35 -1.01 -0.94
C ILE A 49 0.54 -0.87 -2.22
N ILE A 50 -0.23 0.22 -2.34
CA ILE A 50 -1.12 0.42 -3.49
C ILE A 50 -0.62 1.53 -4.43
N HIS A 51 0.06 2.52 -3.88
CA HIS A 51 0.59 3.65 -4.65
C HIS A 51 1.76 4.32 -3.93
N SER A 52 2.56 5.05 -4.70
CA SER A 52 3.62 5.91 -4.21
C SER A 52 3.79 7.05 -5.20
N ASP A 53 3.76 8.28 -4.71
CA ASP A 53 4.08 9.48 -5.47
C ASP A 53 5.37 10.12 -4.91
N GLU A 54 5.64 11.37 -5.27
CA GLU A 54 6.85 12.10 -4.88
C GLU A 54 6.88 12.45 -3.38
N ALA A 55 5.72 12.53 -2.73
CA ALA A 55 5.57 12.99 -1.35
C ALA A 55 5.09 11.90 -0.39
N LYS A 56 4.35 10.89 -0.89
CA LYS A 56 3.60 9.93 -0.08
C LYS A 56 3.72 8.51 -0.59
N VAL A 57 3.73 7.57 0.35
CA VAL A 57 3.58 6.13 0.11
C VAL A 57 2.25 5.69 0.70
N TYR A 58 1.41 5.05 -0.11
CA TYR A 58 0.06 4.65 0.25
C TYR A 58 -0.02 3.15 0.47
N GLN A 59 -0.58 2.77 1.63
CA GLN A 59 -0.77 1.39 2.04
C GLN A 59 -2.25 1.14 2.34
N SER A 60 -2.78 0.03 1.86
CA SER A 60 -4.11 -0.46 2.23
C SER A 60 -3.99 -1.35 3.47
N VAL A 61 -4.58 -0.89 4.57
CA VAL A 61 -4.63 -1.58 5.87
C VAL A 61 -6.07 -1.99 6.13
N GLY A 62 -6.38 -3.28 5.93
CA GLY A 62 -7.75 -3.78 5.98
C GLY A 62 -8.64 -3.13 4.90
N ARG A 63 -9.63 -2.33 5.33
CA ARG A 63 -10.53 -1.56 4.44
C ARG A 63 -10.12 -0.10 4.28
N ALA A 64 -9.17 0.38 5.07
CA ALA A 64 -8.72 1.76 5.04
C ALA A 64 -7.46 1.90 4.18
N VAL A 65 -7.18 3.15 3.79
CA VAL A 65 -5.91 3.54 3.18
C VAL A 65 -5.22 4.51 4.13
N VAL A 66 -3.95 4.25 4.40
CA VAL A 66 -3.07 5.16 5.12
C VAL A 66 -1.96 5.64 4.20
N PHE A 67 -1.40 6.81 4.51
CA PHE A 67 -0.21 7.31 3.83
C PHE A 67 0.93 7.55 4.81
N HIS A 68 2.14 7.33 4.31
CA HIS A 68 3.42 7.59 4.98
C HIS A 68 4.16 8.67 4.20
N ALA A 69 4.98 9.49 4.86
CA ALA A 69 5.80 10.47 4.15
C ALA A 69 6.90 9.75 3.37
N ARG A 70 7.02 10.04 2.07
CA ARG A 70 8.03 9.45 1.17
C ARG A 70 9.45 9.68 1.69
N ALA A 71 9.69 10.83 2.32
CA ALA A 71 10.99 11.21 2.88
C ALA A 71 11.45 10.29 4.02
N ASP A 72 10.53 9.60 4.69
CA ASP A 72 10.87 8.66 5.77
C ASP A 72 11.51 7.36 5.24
N PHE A 73 11.44 7.10 3.93
CA PHE A 73 11.92 5.86 3.30
C PHE A 73 13.24 6.07 2.58
N SER A 74 14.26 5.29 2.98
CA SER A 74 15.53 5.19 2.23
C SER A 74 15.33 4.60 0.83
N LYS A 75 14.46 3.59 0.72
CA LYS A 75 14.05 2.97 -0.54
C LYS A 75 12.53 2.83 -0.58
N LEU A 76 11.95 3.12 -1.75
CA LEU A 76 10.52 2.93 -1.96
C LEU A 76 10.12 1.46 -1.86
N PRO A 77 9.05 1.15 -1.11
CA PRO A 77 8.51 -0.19 -1.10
C PRO A 77 7.82 -0.50 -2.43
N GLU A 78 7.80 -1.78 -2.79
CA GLU A 78 7.24 -2.25 -4.06
C GLU A 78 5.70 -2.23 -4.03
N ILE A 79 5.09 -1.68 -5.08
CA ILE A 79 3.63 -1.66 -5.24
C ILE A 79 3.11 -3.10 -5.39
N GLY A 80 2.11 -3.48 -4.59
CA GLY A 80 1.55 -4.83 -4.55
C GLY A 80 2.21 -5.74 -3.53
N ALA A 81 3.32 -5.33 -2.89
CA ALA A 81 3.89 -6.07 -1.78
C ALA A 81 3.03 -5.92 -0.52
N ASN A 82 2.84 -7.01 0.23
CA ASN A 82 2.23 -7.00 1.55
C ASN A 82 3.33 -6.85 2.60
N LEU A 83 3.34 -5.72 3.29
CA LEU A 83 4.44 -5.29 4.16
C LEU A 83 3.89 -4.82 5.51
N VAL A 84 4.75 -4.86 6.51
CA VAL A 84 4.57 -4.16 7.78
C VAL A 84 5.49 -2.94 7.77
N ILE A 85 4.91 -1.75 7.96
CA ILE A 85 5.63 -0.49 8.07
C ILE A 85 5.56 -0.02 9.52
N SER A 86 6.72 0.09 10.17
CA SER A 86 6.89 0.71 11.48
C SER A 86 7.93 1.82 11.40
N TYR A 87 8.21 2.49 12.52
CA TYR A 87 9.19 3.58 12.57
C TYR A 87 10.19 3.35 13.70
N ASP A 88 11.44 3.74 13.46
CA ASP A 88 12.50 3.76 14.48
C ASP A 88 12.47 5.05 15.31
N ASP A 89 13.37 5.14 16.30
CA ASP A 89 13.49 6.31 17.18
C ASP A 89 13.87 7.61 16.42
N GLN A 90 14.40 7.49 15.20
CA GLN A 90 14.71 8.61 14.31
C GLN A 90 13.56 8.94 13.35
N SER A 91 12.38 8.35 13.56
CA SER A 91 11.20 8.52 12.72
C SER A 91 11.40 8.07 11.27
N ARG A 92 12.35 7.16 11.01
CA ARG A 92 12.59 6.55 9.69
C ARG A 92 11.72 5.31 9.55
N ALA A 93 11.21 5.10 8.34
CA ALA A 93 10.36 3.95 8.05
C ALA A 93 11.19 2.66 8.00
N VAL A 94 10.80 1.70 8.84
CA VAL A 94 11.31 0.33 8.84
C VAL A 94 10.27 -0.55 8.15
N VAL A 95 10.69 -1.18 7.06
CA VAL A 95 9.81 -1.98 6.20
C VAL A 95 10.18 -3.45 6.32
N THR A 96 9.23 -4.28 6.72
CA THR A 96 9.42 -5.74 6.80
C THR A 96 8.35 -6.47 6.00
N PRO A 97 8.66 -7.63 5.39
CA PRO A 97 7.63 -8.45 4.76
C PRO A 97 6.59 -8.89 5.79
N ALA A 98 5.31 -8.72 5.47
CA ALA A 98 4.26 -9.33 6.28
C ALA A 98 4.37 -10.85 6.17
N LEU A 99 4.52 -11.54 7.29
CA LEU A 99 4.56 -12.99 7.31
C LEU A 99 3.22 -13.51 6.77
N ARG A 100 3.26 -14.16 5.60
CA ARG A 100 2.09 -14.92 5.13
C ARG A 100 1.79 -15.93 6.21
N GLY A 101 0.60 -15.86 6.81
CA GLY A 101 0.10 -16.96 7.62
C GLY A 101 0.28 -18.24 6.81
N LEU A 102 1.14 -19.14 7.32
CA LEU A 102 1.17 -20.51 6.86
C LEU A 102 -0.25 -21.06 7.07
N LYS A 103 -1.08 -21.03 6.04
CA LYS A 103 -2.08 -22.07 5.91
C LYS A 103 -1.26 -23.35 5.69
N GLN A 104 -0.96 -24.05 6.78
CA GLN A 104 -0.43 -25.40 6.74
C GLN A 104 -1.44 -26.27 5.98
N SER A 105 -1.28 -26.40 4.67
CA SER A 105 -1.84 -27.52 3.94
C SER A 105 -0.94 -28.73 4.22
N ARG A 106 -1.12 -29.37 5.38
CA ARG A 106 -0.74 -30.77 5.55
C ARG A 106 -1.98 -31.62 5.38
N SER A 107 -2.38 -31.83 4.13
CA SER A 107 -3.20 -32.98 3.79
C SER A 107 -2.24 -34.08 3.33
N ALA A 108 -1.61 -34.76 4.30
CA ALA A 108 -1.01 -36.05 4.02
C ALA A 108 -2.16 -37.05 3.90
N LYS A 109 -2.42 -37.54 2.68
CA LYS A 109 -3.14 -38.80 2.48
C LYS A 109 -2.08 -39.90 2.41
N ILE A 110 -2.17 -40.84 3.34
CA ILE A 110 -1.63 -42.20 3.23
C ILE A 110 -2.69 -43.03 2.50
#